data_AF-A0A497BNP3-F1
#
_entry.id   AF-A0A497BNP3-F1
#
_cell.length_a   1.000
_cell.length_b   1.000
_cell.length_c   1.000
_cell.angle_alpha   90.00
_cell.angle_beta   90.00
_cell.angle_gamma   90.00
#
_symmetry.space_group_name_H-M   'P 1'
#
loop_
_entity.id
_entity.type
_entity.pdbx_description
1 polymer ?
#
loop_
_entity_poly.entity_id
_entity_poly.type
_entity_poly.pdbx_seq_one_letter_code
_entity_poly.pdbx_strand_id
1 'polypeptide(L)'
;MKQGRLEIETVRLSERATIMNLRGELTGAAEGPLMEACEQARGEGIVSLILNFADMHHMNSLGASALVKLHVQSRRLGQQLLYIGLANGYREVFMLTGLDRVISRYEGEAEALATARSLAREQPPLAGQREGLSESGRNDRSRVVAHWAAYAPKLKVQAMPPEAVNLNVEGRRAVGPIEGFGALWEKTYRITLSGVDIKPVEVIEVLKETFPELQPRENRFYPSPSGIRPGEIVLINASTPGGPVNTGVLVAYADDESFTFMTPQGHPESGWVTFSAATNNGATVCQIQGLARASDPVYEIALRLVGAKVQERIWTHVLASLAHRLGADAHVQVDKVCLDAGLQWRQVGNIWYNAQLRTLAYVALIPLRRLGSLFRW
;
A
#
# COMPACT_ATOMS: atom_id res chain seq x y z
N MET A 1 -0.39 -14.99 -20.96
CA MET A 1 -1.52 -15.68 -20.31
C MET A 1 -2.64 -14.66 -20.13
N LYS A 2 -3.91 -15.05 -20.30
CA LYS A 2 -5.04 -14.16 -19.98
C LYS A 2 -4.95 -13.87 -18.47
N GLN A 3 -4.75 -12.62 -18.06
CA GLN A 3 -4.89 -12.21 -16.66
C GLN A 3 -6.21 -12.77 -16.15
N GLY A 4 -6.18 -13.55 -15.06
CA GLY A 4 -7.41 -14.05 -14.45
C GLY A 4 -8.28 -12.87 -14.08
N ARG A 5 -9.48 -12.79 -14.65
CA ARG A 5 -10.41 -11.72 -14.37
C ARG A 5 -11.20 -12.09 -13.12
N LEU A 6 -11.43 -11.11 -12.23
CA LEU A 6 -12.37 -11.28 -11.14
C LEU A 6 -13.80 -11.33 -11.70
N GLU A 7 -14.53 -12.38 -11.39
CA GLU A 7 -15.97 -12.47 -11.56
C GLU A 7 -16.65 -12.10 -10.24
N ILE A 8 -17.63 -11.21 -10.33
CA ILE A 8 -18.40 -10.74 -9.17
C ILE A 8 -19.84 -11.16 -9.39
N GLU A 9 -20.32 -12.11 -8.58
CA GLU A 9 -21.73 -12.49 -8.54
C GLU A 9 -22.38 -11.88 -7.30
N THR A 10 -23.44 -11.10 -7.49
CA THR A 10 -24.17 -10.46 -6.40
C THR A 10 -25.45 -11.22 -6.07
N VAL A 11 -25.66 -11.54 -4.80
CA VAL A 11 -26.88 -12.20 -4.31
C VAL A 11 -27.50 -11.35 -3.20
N ARG A 12 -28.77 -10.98 -3.38
CA ARG A 12 -29.49 -10.18 -2.39
C ARG A 12 -29.91 -11.08 -1.22
N LEU A 13 -29.44 -10.75 -0.01
CA LEU A 13 -29.74 -11.53 1.21
C LEU A 13 -30.89 -10.92 2.02
N SER A 14 -31.17 -9.63 1.84
CA SER A 14 -32.31 -8.93 2.45
C SER A 14 -32.60 -7.62 1.72
N GLU A 15 -33.60 -6.86 2.19
CA GLU A 15 -33.86 -5.51 1.70
C GLU A 15 -32.64 -4.58 1.79
N ARG A 16 -31.74 -4.82 2.77
CA ARG A 16 -30.65 -3.90 3.14
C ARG A 16 -29.25 -4.49 3.04
N ALA A 17 -29.13 -5.76 2.62
CA ALA A 17 -27.86 -6.48 2.56
C ALA A 17 -27.73 -7.34 1.30
N THR A 18 -26.54 -7.31 0.70
CA THR A 18 -26.14 -8.11 -0.46
C THR A 18 -24.79 -8.76 -0.19
N ILE A 19 -24.61 -9.99 -0.68
CA ILE A 19 -23.32 -10.67 -0.73
C ILE A 19 -22.72 -10.56 -2.13
N MET A 20 -21.43 -10.26 -2.22
CA MET A 20 -20.63 -10.24 -3.44
C MET A 20 -19.68 -11.45 -3.40
N ASN A 21 -19.95 -12.46 -4.22
CA ASN A 21 -19.07 -13.61 -4.40
C ASN A 21 -17.94 -13.21 -5.33
N LEU A 22 -16.72 -13.19 -4.81
CA LEU A 22 -15.52 -12.77 -5.52
C LEU A 22 -14.77 -14.02 -6.00
N ARG A 23 -15.00 -14.41 -7.26
CA ARG A 23 -14.38 -15.60 -7.86
C ARG A 23 -13.23 -15.20 -8.76
N GLY A 24 -12.06 -15.79 -8.59
CA GLY A 24 -10.91 -15.53 -9.46
C GLY A 24 -9.76 -14.79 -8.79
N GLU A 25 -9.16 -13.86 -9.55
CA GLU A 25 -8.01 -13.08 -9.11
C GLU A 25 -8.39 -11.62 -8.83
N LEU A 26 -8.11 -11.18 -7.61
CA LEU A 26 -8.31 -9.80 -7.18
C LEU A 26 -7.06 -8.98 -7.52
N THR A 27 -7.05 -8.37 -8.70
CA THR A 27 -5.95 -7.52 -9.19
C THR A 27 -6.45 -6.09 -9.47
N GLY A 28 -5.60 -5.23 -10.04
CA GLY A 28 -6.00 -3.87 -10.42
C GLY A 28 -7.19 -3.83 -11.40
N ALA A 29 -7.38 -4.87 -12.23
CA ALA A 29 -8.51 -4.97 -13.14
C ALA A 29 -9.88 -5.14 -12.43
N ALA A 30 -9.87 -5.52 -11.16
CA ALA A 30 -11.08 -5.68 -10.35
C ALA A 30 -11.64 -4.36 -9.82
N GLU A 31 -10.87 -3.27 -9.87
CA GLU A 31 -11.27 -1.98 -9.29
C GLU A 31 -12.59 -1.47 -9.85
N GLY A 32 -12.70 -1.31 -11.18
CA GLY A 32 -13.92 -0.84 -11.84
C GLY A 32 -15.15 -1.68 -11.48
N PRO A 33 -15.13 -3.02 -11.70
CA PRO A 33 -16.23 -3.91 -11.33
C PRO A 33 -16.63 -3.81 -9.85
N LEU A 34 -15.68 -3.67 -8.92
CA LEU A 34 -15.99 -3.51 -7.50
C LEU A 34 -16.68 -2.16 -7.21
N MET A 35 -16.21 -1.06 -7.80
CA MET A 35 -16.83 0.25 -7.61
C MET A 35 -18.25 0.29 -8.22
N GLU A 36 -18.44 -0.29 -9.40
CA GLU A 36 -19.74 -0.39 -10.08
C GLU A 36 -20.73 -1.21 -9.25
N ALA A 37 -20.31 -2.38 -8.74
CA ALA A 37 -21.16 -3.22 -7.90
C ALA A 37 -21.55 -2.53 -6.58
N CYS A 38 -20.64 -1.73 -6.01
CA CYS A 38 -20.89 -0.92 -4.81
C CYS A 38 -21.98 0.14 -5.04
N GLU A 39 -21.86 0.89 -6.14
CA GLU A 39 -22.83 1.93 -6.53
C GLU A 39 -24.19 1.34 -6.89
N GLN A 40 -24.22 0.25 -7.66
CA GLN A 40 -25.45 -0.45 -8.01
C GLN A 40 -26.18 -0.90 -6.75
N ALA A 41 -25.49 -1.57 -5.83
CA ALA A 41 -26.09 -2.02 -4.58
C ALA A 41 -26.63 -0.83 -3.77
N ARG A 42 -25.94 0.32 -3.77
CA ARG A 42 -26.45 1.53 -3.10
C ARG A 42 -27.75 2.03 -3.74
N GLY A 43 -27.83 2.05 -5.07
CA GLY A 43 -29.03 2.39 -5.83
C GLY A 43 -30.23 1.50 -5.50
N GLU A 44 -29.98 0.25 -5.13
CA GLU A 44 -31.00 -0.73 -4.70
C GLU A 44 -31.38 -0.61 -3.20
N GLY A 45 -30.85 0.38 -2.49
CA GLY A 45 -31.12 0.62 -1.06
C GLY A 45 -30.25 -0.21 -0.11
N ILE A 46 -29.25 -0.93 -0.62
CA ILE A 46 -28.35 -1.75 0.19
C ILE A 46 -27.42 -0.85 1.03
N VAL A 47 -27.33 -1.16 2.32
CA VAL A 47 -26.44 -0.48 3.28
C VAL A 47 -25.35 -1.41 3.83
N SER A 48 -25.41 -2.71 3.55
CA SER A 48 -24.43 -3.70 3.99
C SER A 48 -23.98 -4.56 2.83
N LEU A 49 -22.67 -4.57 2.59
CA LEU A 49 -22.03 -5.35 1.54
C LEU A 49 -21.16 -6.41 2.20
N ILE A 50 -21.46 -7.68 1.93
CA ILE A 50 -20.68 -8.83 2.44
C ILE A 50 -19.80 -9.33 1.29
N LEU A 51 -18.49 -9.23 1.44
CA LEU A 51 -17.52 -9.76 0.48
C LEU A 51 -17.24 -11.22 0.80
N ASN A 52 -17.53 -12.13 -0.14
CA ASN A 52 -17.22 -13.54 0.00
C ASN A 52 -15.99 -13.91 -0.82
N PHE A 53 -14.90 -14.25 -0.12
CA PHE A 53 -13.61 -14.59 -0.71
C PHE A 53 -13.38 -16.09 -0.90
N ALA A 54 -14.39 -16.95 -0.68
CA ALA A 54 -14.22 -18.40 -0.69
C ALA A 54 -13.62 -18.94 -2.01
N ASP A 55 -13.98 -18.32 -3.14
CA ASP A 55 -13.53 -18.69 -4.49
C ASP A 55 -12.41 -17.77 -5.03
N MET A 56 -11.87 -16.88 -4.18
CA MET A 56 -10.71 -16.05 -4.52
C MET A 56 -9.43 -16.85 -4.30
N HIS A 57 -8.63 -17.02 -5.35
CA HIS A 57 -7.38 -17.79 -5.28
C HIS A 57 -6.12 -16.91 -5.39
N HIS A 58 -6.23 -15.68 -5.88
CA HIS A 58 -5.11 -14.75 -5.99
C HIS A 58 -5.51 -13.32 -5.60
N MET A 59 -4.64 -12.60 -4.88
CA MET A 59 -4.71 -11.15 -4.71
C MET A 59 -3.31 -10.54 -4.77
N ASN A 60 -3.12 -9.56 -5.66
CA ASN A 60 -1.90 -8.76 -5.70
C ASN A 60 -2.09 -7.41 -4.97
N SER A 61 -1.05 -6.59 -4.94
CA SER A 61 -1.09 -5.31 -4.22
C SER A 61 -2.09 -4.30 -4.80
N LEU A 62 -2.32 -4.31 -6.11
CA LEU A 62 -3.35 -3.47 -6.74
C LEU A 62 -4.76 -3.95 -6.39
N GLY A 63 -4.96 -5.26 -6.20
CA GLY A 63 -6.20 -5.81 -5.65
C GLY A 63 -6.46 -5.35 -4.21
N ALA A 64 -5.42 -5.33 -3.36
CA ALA A 64 -5.52 -4.77 -2.02
C ALA A 64 -5.84 -3.25 -2.05
N SER A 65 -5.24 -2.50 -2.99
CA SER A 65 -5.62 -1.09 -3.26
C SER A 65 -7.10 -0.97 -3.61
N ALA A 66 -7.64 -1.85 -4.47
CA ALA A 66 -9.06 -1.85 -4.83
C ALA A 66 -9.98 -2.07 -3.62
N LEU A 67 -9.61 -2.93 -2.66
CA LEU A 67 -10.37 -3.10 -1.41
C LEU A 67 -10.34 -1.87 -0.51
N VAL A 68 -9.21 -1.16 -0.43
CA VAL A 68 -9.13 0.11 0.31
C VAL A 68 -10.04 1.16 -0.35
N LYS A 69 -10.02 1.27 -1.68
CA LYS A 69 -10.89 2.19 -2.43
C LYS A 69 -12.35 1.84 -2.23
N LEU A 70 -12.69 0.56 -2.27
CA LEU A 70 -14.05 0.06 -2.06
C LEU A 70 -14.54 0.43 -0.65
N HIS A 71 -13.69 0.30 0.37
CA HIS A 71 -13.99 0.74 1.72
C HIS A 71 -14.29 2.24 1.81
N VAL A 72 -13.49 3.06 1.13
CA VAL A 72 -13.70 4.52 1.14
C VAL A 72 -14.99 4.89 0.42
N GLN A 73 -15.26 4.28 -0.74
CA GLN A 73 -16.48 4.52 -1.51
C GLN A 73 -17.72 4.03 -0.74
N SER A 74 -17.68 2.83 -0.16
CA SER A 74 -18.79 2.28 0.62
C SER A 74 -19.13 3.21 1.79
N ARG A 75 -18.12 3.71 2.52
CA ARG A 75 -18.35 4.67 3.61
C ARG A 75 -18.97 5.98 3.12
N ARG A 76 -18.53 6.51 1.98
CA ARG A 76 -19.11 7.71 1.37
C ARG A 76 -20.58 7.50 0.99
N LEU A 77 -20.92 6.29 0.53
CA LEU A 77 -22.29 5.90 0.19
C LEU A 77 -23.14 5.52 1.42
N GLY A 78 -22.58 5.54 2.63
CA GLY A 78 -23.27 5.13 3.85
C GLY A 78 -23.45 3.61 3.99
N GLN A 79 -22.59 2.84 3.30
CA GLN A 79 -22.56 1.39 3.31
C GLN A 79 -21.42 0.87 4.20
N GLN A 80 -21.68 -0.21 4.92
CA GLN A 80 -20.66 -0.99 5.62
C GLN A 80 -20.16 -2.15 4.77
N LEU A 81 -18.89 -2.52 4.97
CA LEU A 81 -18.28 -3.71 4.39
C LEU A 81 -17.97 -4.74 5.48
N LEU A 82 -18.34 -5.97 5.18
CA LEU A 82 -18.08 -7.16 5.98
C LEU A 82 -17.42 -8.19 5.06
N TYR A 83 -16.71 -9.18 5.61
CA TYR A 83 -16.20 -10.28 4.80
C TYR A 83 -16.30 -11.66 5.44
N ILE A 84 -16.39 -12.67 4.58
CA ILE A 84 -16.34 -14.10 4.91
C ILE A 84 -15.40 -14.82 3.95
N GLY A 85 -15.04 -16.07 4.27
CA GLY A 85 -14.36 -16.97 3.33
C GLY A 85 -12.92 -16.61 2.98
N LEU A 86 -12.27 -15.69 3.70
CA LEU A 86 -10.87 -15.33 3.41
C LEU A 86 -9.91 -16.43 3.89
N ALA A 87 -9.17 -17.01 2.93
CA ALA A 87 -8.16 -18.02 3.20
C ALA A 87 -7.11 -17.54 4.22
N ASN A 88 -6.60 -18.46 5.04
CA ASN A 88 -5.68 -18.13 6.14
C ASN A 88 -4.45 -17.32 5.69
N GLY A 89 -3.88 -17.63 4.52
CA GLY A 89 -2.74 -16.90 3.96
C GLY A 89 -3.02 -15.41 3.74
N TYR A 90 -4.21 -15.05 3.27
CA TYR A 90 -4.59 -13.66 3.01
C TYR A 90 -5.01 -12.89 4.27
N ARG A 91 -5.24 -13.56 5.41
CA ARG A 91 -5.49 -12.86 6.68
C ARG A 91 -4.28 -12.03 7.11
N GLU A 92 -3.07 -12.53 6.88
CA GLU A 92 -1.85 -11.75 7.13
C GLU A 92 -1.72 -10.56 6.18
N VAL A 93 -2.16 -10.71 4.93
CA VAL A 93 -2.20 -9.58 3.98
C VAL A 93 -3.18 -8.52 4.47
N PHE A 94 -4.35 -8.91 5.00
CA PHE A 94 -5.30 -7.97 5.61
C PHE A 94 -4.70 -7.24 6.82
N MET A 95 -3.96 -7.96 7.68
CA MET A 95 -3.24 -7.34 8.82
C MET A 95 -2.11 -6.41 8.37
N LEU A 96 -1.36 -6.78 7.32
CA LEU A 96 -0.28 -5.97 6.77
C LEU A 96 -0.80 -4.67 6.15
N THR A 97 -1.90 -4.76 5.41
CA THR A 97 -2.52 -3.62 4.70
C THR A 97 -3.45 -2.77 5.57
N GLY A 98 -3.79 -3.25 6.78
CA GLY A 98 -4.72 -2.60 7.70
C GLY A 98 -6.19 -2.79 7.34
N LEU A 99 -6.51 -3.64 6.35
CA LEU A 99 -7.89 -3.94 5.92
C LEU A 99 -8.68 -4.64 7.04
N ASP A 100 -8.03 -5.43 7.89
CA ASP A 100 -8.62 -6.08 9.07
C ASP A 100 -9.22 -5.08 10.07
N ARG A 101 -8.75 -3.83 10.06
CA ARG A 101 -9.18 -2.79 10.99
C ARG A 101 -10.46 -2.08 10.54
N VAL A 102 -10.83 -2.25 9.28
CA VAL A 102 -11.89 -1.47 8.62
C VAL A 102 -12.94 -2.32 7.91
N ILE A 103 -12.64 -3.59 7.62
CA ILE A 103 -13.60 -4.56 7.11
C ILE A 103 -13.72 -5.70 8.13
N SER A 104 -14.91 -5.84 8.73
CA SER A 104 -15.13 -6.81 9.79
C SER A 104 -15.28 -8.23 9.23
N ARG A 105 -14.62 -9.19 9.88
CA ARG A 105 -14.70 -10.61 9.54
C ARG A 105 -15.86 -11.31 10.24
N TYR A 106 -16.45 -12.28 9.54
CA TYR A 106 -17.38 -13.26 10.10
C TYR A 106 -17.01 -14.67 9.61
N GLU A 107 -17.45 -15.70 10.33
CA GLU A 107 -17.15 -17.09 9.94
C GLU A 107 -18.07 -17.59 8.82
N GLY A 108 -19.29 -17.04 8.71
CA GLY A 108 -20.24 -17.45 7.69
C GLY A 108 -21.31 -16.41 7.36
N GLU A 109 -22.07 -16.69 6.31
CA GLU A 109 -23.10 -15.81 5.77
C GLU A 109 -24.17 -15.44 6.80
N ALA A 110 -24.65 -16.41 7.58
CA ALA A 110 -25.71 -16.20 8.57
C ALA A 110 -25.29 -15.19 9.66
N GLU A 111 -24.04 -15.27 10.12
CA GLU A 111 -23.48 -14.38 11.14
C GLU A 111 -23.26 -12.96 10.58
N ALA A 112 -22.70 -12.87 9.37
CA ALA A 112 -22.53 -11.60 8.68
C ALA A 112 -23.88 -10.91 8.43
N LEU A 113 -24.90 -11.67 8.01
CA LEU A 113 -26.25 -11.17 7.77
C LEU A 113 -26.95 -10.74 9.07
N ALA A 114 -26.80 -11.49 10.15
CA ALA A 114 -27.33 -11.11 11.46
C ALA A 114 -26.75 -9.77 11.94
N THR A 115 -25.45 -9.57 11.73
CA THR A 115 -24.77 -8.31 12.07
C THR A 115 -25.19 -7.17 11.15
N ALA A 116 -25.34 -7.43 9.85
CA ALA A 116 -25.86 -6.45 8.90
C ALA A 116 -27.26 -5.94 9.29
N ARG A 117 -28.11 -6.82 9.84
CA ARG A 117 -29.46 -6.48 10.33
C ARG A 117 -29.43 -5.67 11.63
N SER A 118 -28.48 -5.93 12.54
CA SER A 118 -28.39 -5.21 13.83
C SER A 118 -27.78 -3.82 13.68
N LEU A 119 -26.74 -3.66 12.85
CA LEU A 119 -26.05 -2.39 12.62
C LEU A 119 -26.84 -1.41 11.74
N ALA A 120 -27.92 -1.87 11.09
CA ALA A 120 -28.91 -0.98 10.51
C ALA A 120 -29.61 -0.08 11.56
N ARG A 121 -29.36 -0.31 12.86
CA ARG A 121 -29.92 0.47 13.99
C ARG A 121 -28.90 1.30 14.79
N GLU A 122 -27.59 1.09 14.68
CA GLU A 122 -26.57 1.90 15.37
C GLU A 122 -25.15 1.68 14.79
N GLN A 123 -24.27 2.68 14.97
CA GLN A 123 -22.90 2.80 14.41
C GLN A 123 -22.03 1.52 14.50
N PRO A 124 -21.06 1.32 13.57
CA PRO A 124 -20.29 0.08 13.49
C PRO A 124 -19.44 -0.18 14.75
N PRO A 125 -19.29 -1.44 15.20
CA PRO A 125 -18.52 -1.78 16.39
C PRO A 125 -17.02 -1.61 16.14
N LEU A 126 -16.30 -1.33 17.21
CA LEU A 126 -14.84 -1.39 17.29
C LEU A 126 -14.35 -2.82 16.98
N ALA A 127 -13.27 -2.89 16.21
CA ALA A 127 -12.56 -4.07 15.72
C ALA A 127 -12.62 -5.31 16.65
N GLY A 128 -12.97 -6.45 16.06
CA GLY A 128 -13.05 -7.75 16.71
C GLY A 128 -11.73 -8.25 17.30
N GLN A 129 -11.87 -9.15 18.28
CA GLN A 129 -10.80 -9.69 19.11
C GLN A 129 -9.69 -10.36 18.28
N ARG A 130 -8.45 -10.13 18.70
CA ARG A 130 -7.24 -10.69 18.11
C ARG A 130 -7.02 -12.10 18.64
N GLU A 131 -7.42 -13.11 17.88
CA GLU A 131 -6.92 -14.47 18.11
C GLU A 131 -5.60 -14.67 17.37
N GLY A 132 -4.57 -15.09 18.10
CA GLY A 132 -3.26 -15.41 17.54
C GLY A 132 -3.36 -16.61 16.60
N LEU A 133 -2.80 -16.49 15.40
CA LEU A 133 -2.70 -17.62 14.46
C LEU A 133 -1.89 -18.76 15.10
N SER A 134 -2.46 -19.96 15.14
CA SER A 134 -1.78 -21.18 15.60
C SER A 134 -0.59 -21.53 14.68
N GLU A 135 0.43 -22.19 15.24
CA GLU A 135 1.64 -22.59 14.50
C GLU A 135 1.35 -23.54 13.32
N SER A 136 0.25 -24.29 13.36
CA SER A 136 -0.17 -25.21 12.29
C SER A 136 -0.60 -24.50 11.00
N GLY A 137 -1.09 -23.26 11.07
CA GLY A 137 -1.44 -22.45 9.89
C GLY A 137 -0.24 -21.84 9.16
N ARG A 138 0.97 -21.97 9.71
CA ARG A 138 2.19 -21.38 9.17
C ARG A 138 2.83 -22.22 8.05
N ASN A 139 2.47 -23.51 7.95
CA ASN A 139 3.08 -24.45 6.99
C ASN A 139 2.34 -24.50 5.62
N ASP A 140 1.09 -24.05 5.54
CA ASP A 140 0.28 -23.96 4.30
C ASP A 140 0.52 -22.64 3.52
N ARG A 141 1.49 -21.83 3.97
CA ARG A 141 1.77 -20.47 3.46
C ARG A 141 2.39 -20.43 2.07
N SER A 142 3.19 -21.44 1.69
CA SER A 142 4.30 -21.18 0.76
C SER A 142 3.89 -20.99 -0.69
N ARG A 143 2.66 -21.35 -1.09
CA ARG A 143 2.18 -21.18 -2.48
C ARG A 143 1.14 -20.08 -2.66
N VAL A 144 0.19 -19.92 -1.72
CA VAL A 144 -0.98 -19.04 -1.93
C VAL A 144 -0.63 -17.55 -1.84
N VAL A 145 0.35 -17.18 -1.00
CA VAL A 145 0.75 -15.77 -0.77
C VAL A 145 2.26 -15.57 -0.92
N ALA A 146 2.92 -16.39 -1.76
CA ALA A 146 4.37 -16.40 -1.93
C ALA A 146 4.98 -15.02 -2.27
N HIS A 147 4.21 -14.19 -2.97
CA HIS A 147 4.61 -12.85 -3.40
C HIS A 147 4.41 -11.77 -2.34
N TRP A 148 3.76 -12.07 -1.22
CA TRP A 148 3.53 -11.11 -0.12
C TRP A 148 4.56 -11.25 0.99
N ALA A 149 4.91 -10.12 1.59
CA ALA A 149 5.65 -10.09 2.85
C ALA A 149 4.81 -10.73 3.96
N ALA A 150 5.47 -11.50 4.83
CA ALA A 150 4.85 -11.95 6.07
C ALA A 150 4.49 -10.75 6.95
N TYR A 151 3.34 -10.83 7.63
CA TYR A 151 3.00 -9.81 8.62
C TYR A 151 4.00 -9.86 9.79
N ALA A 152 4.63 -8.73 10.08
CA ALA A 152 5.49 -8.55 11.24
C ALA A 152 5.01 -7.35 12.06
N PRO A 153 4.78 -7.51 13.39
CA PRO A 153 4.38 -6.39 14.24
C PRO A 153 5.38 -5.25 14.29
N LYS A 154 6.66 -5.52 14.00
CA LYS A 154 7.74 -4.55 13.91
C LYS A 154 8.69 -4.94 12.78
N LEU A 155 9.13 -3.94 12.02
CA LEU A 155 10.15 -4.08 11.00
C LEU A 155 11.49 -4.37 11.65
N LYS A 156 12.24 -5.28 11.03
CA LYS A 156 13.61 -5.62 11.38
C LYS A 156 14.49 -5.31 10.19
N VAL A 157 15.53 -4.53 10.41
CA VAL A 157 16.47 -4.14 9.36
C VAL A 157 17.68 -5.07 9.43
N GLN A 158 18.06 -5.60 8.28
CA GLN A 158 19.26 -6.44 8.16
C GLN A 158 20.53 -5.59 8.28
N ALA A 159 21.70 -6.23 8.21
CA ALA A 159 22.94 -5.48 8.11
C ALA A 159 22.96 -4.64 6.82
N MET A 160 23.17 -3.33 6.96
CA MET A 160 23.15 -2.36 5.88
C MET A 160 24.52 -1.68 5.77
N PRO A 161 24.88 -1.14 4.59
CA PRO A 161 26.13 -0.39 4.45
C PRO A 161 26.15 0.84 5.38
N PRO A 162 27.33 1.29 5.84
CA PRO A 162 27.45 2.34 6.87
C PRO A 162 26.75 3.67 6.55
N GLU A 163 26.64 3.99 5.26
CA GLU A 163 25.96 5.19 4.77
C GLU A 163 24.43 5.11 4.84
N ALA A 164 23.84 3.92 4.98
CA ALA A 164 22.40 3.73 5.06
C ALA A 164 21.90 3.94 6.50
N VAL A 165 21.27 5.08 6.77
CA VAL A 165 20.97 5.49 8.14
C VAL A 165 19.64 4.89 8.61
N ASN A 166 19.71 3.83 9.40
CA ASN A 166 18.56 3.21 10.05
C ASN A 166 18.10 3.99 11.30
N LEU A 167 17.42 5.13 11.11
CA LEU A 167 16.93 5.96 12.22
C LEU A 167 15.43 5.78 12.52
N ASN A 168 14.61 5.67 11.46
CA ASN A 168 13.15 5.67 11.58
C ASN A 168 12.50 4.42 10.96
N VAL A 169 13.20 3.26 11.00
CA VAL A 169 12.72 2.01 10.37
C VAL A 169 12.72 0.84 11.36
N GLU A 170 13.87 0.50 11.96
CA GLU A 170 13.94 -0.57 12.96
C GLU A 170 12.92 -0.37 14.09
N GLY A 171 12.18 -1.43 14.41
CA GLY A 171 11.18 -1.42 15.46
C GLY A 171 9.90 -0.63 15.14
N ARG A 172 9.79 0.03 13.97
CA ARG A 172 8.55 0.66 13.49
C ARG A 172 7.61 -0.38 12.92
N ARG A 173 6.34 -0.03 12.78
CA ARG A 173 5.35 -0.87 12.08
C ARG A 173 5.30 -0.46 10.61
N ALA A 174 5.07 -1.40 9.71
CA ALA A 174 4.55 -1.06 8.39
C ALA A 174 3.14 -0.48 8.55
N VAL A 175 2.78 0.51 7.75
CA VAL A 175 1.48 1.20 7.81
C VAL A 175 0.88 1.38 6.42
N GLY A 176 -0.42 1.16 6.33
CA GLY A 176 -1.19 1.39 5.11
C GLY A 176 -1.84 2.77 5.06
N PRO A 177 -2.69 3.02 4.06
CA PRO A 177 -3.46 4.26 3.95
C PRO A 177 -4.54 4.40 5.04
N ILE A 178 -4.91 3.31 5.70
CA ILE A 178 -5.89 3.30 6.80
C ILE A 178 -5.35 4.02 8.05
N GLU A 179 -4.04 3.94 8.29
CA GLU A 179 -3.36 4.51 9.45
C GLU A 179 -2.97 5.98 9.34
N GLY A 180 -3.13 6.60 8.16
CA GLY A 180 -2.66 7.97 7.92
C GLY A 180 -3.63 9.06 8.37
N PHE A 181 -3.10 10.25 8.64
CA PHE A 181 -3.85 11.42 9.09
C PHE A 181 -4.53 12.19 7.95
N GLY A 182 -3.83 12.41 6.85
CA GLY A 182 -4.21 13.34 5.79
C GLY A 182 -5.38 12.89 4.91
N ALA A 183 -5.66 13.65 3.85
CA ALA A 183 -6.55 13.21 2.78
C ALA A 183 -5.96 11.98 2.06
N LEU A 184 -6.82 11.06 1.59
CA LEU A 184 -6.40 9.90 0.80
C LEU A 184 -6.28 10.27 -0.67
N TRP A 185 -5.10 10.06 -1.22
CA TRP A 185 -4.80 10.29 -2.61
C TRP A 185 -4.40 9.00 -3.30
N GLU A 186 -4.93 8.83 -4.50
CA GLU A 186 -4.29 8.03 -5.53
C GLU A 186 -3.51 8.94 -6.46
N LYS A 187 -2.24 8.57 -6.72
CA LYS A 187 -1.41 9.22 -7.73
C LYS A 187 -0.85 8.15 -8.64
N THR A 188 -1.19 8.22 -9.92
CA THR A 188 -0.76 7.25 -10.92
C THR A 188 0.13 7.94 -11.96
N TYR A 189 1.32 7.41 -12.14
CA TYR A 189 2.30 7.84 -13.14
C TYR A 189 2.47 6.74 -14.16
N ARG A 190 2.37 7.04 -15.45
CA ARG A 190 2.46 6.02 -16.52
C ARG A 190 3.38 6.47 -17.63
N ILE A 191 4.10 5.52 -18.20
CA ILE A 191 4.81 5.66 -19.48
C ILE A 191 4.40 4.52 -20.40
N THR A 192 4.23 4.84 -21.68
CA THR A 192 4.15 3.83 -22.74
C THR A 192 5.54 3.76 -23.38
N LEU A 193 6.19 2.59 -23.28
CA LEU A 193 7.53 2.39 -23.81
C LEU A 193 7.44 2.14 -25.32
N SER A 194 7.72 3.17 -26.11
CA SER A 194 7.67 3.11 -27.57
C SER A 194 9.08 2.97 -28.14
N GLY A 195 9.20 2.43 -29.36
CA GLY A 195 10.49 2.27 -30.06
C GLY A 195 11.32 1.08 -29.59
N VAL A 196 10.83 0.27 -28.67
CA VAL A 196 11.48 -0.94 -28.15
C VAL A 196 10.49 -2.10 -28.07
N ASP A 197 10.95 -3.31 -28.36
CA ASP A 197 10.20 -4.56 -28.10
C ASP A 197 10.67 -5.12 -26.76
N ILE A 198 9.97 -4.75 -25.68
CA ILE A 198 10.29 -5.17 -24.32
C ILE A 198 9.02 -5.67 -23.63
N LYS A 199 9.11 -6.81 -22.93
CA LYS A 199 7.98 -7.40 -22.21
C LYS A 199 7.82 -6.74 -20.83
N PRO A 200 6.60 -6.72 -20.28
CA PRO A 200 6.35 -6.22 -18.93
C PRO A 200 7.28 -6.79 -17.84
N VAL A 201 7.54 -8.11 -17.90
CA VAL A 201 8.41 -8.79 -16.92
C VAL A 201 9.84 -8.25 -16.98
N GLU A 202 10.38 -8.03 -18.18
CA GLU A 202 11.73 -7.49 -18.38
C GLU A 202 11.83 -6.04 -17.84
N VAL A 203 10.77 -5.23 -18.00
CA VAL A 203 10.71 -3.88 -17.42
C VAL A 203 10.79 -3.92 -15.90
N ILE A 204 10.07 -4.85 -15.26
CA ILE A 204 10.03 -4.98 -13.80
C ILE A 204 11.32 -5.56 -13.26
N GLU A 205 11.94 -6.49 -13.97
CA GLU A 205 13.27 -7.00 -13.66
C GLU A 205 14.30 -5.86 -13.65
N VAL A 206 14.38 -5.06 -14.71
CA VAL A 206 15.28 -3.88 -14.78
C VAL A 206 14.98 -2.89 -13.66
N LEU A 207 13.72 -2.62 -13.38
CA LEU A 207 13.33 -1.74 -12.27
C LEU A 207 13.83 -2.27 -10.92
N LYS A 208 13.70 -3.58 -10.65
CA LYS A 208 14.13 -4.18 -9.39
C LYS A 208 15.65 -4.17 -9.22
N GLU A 209 16.38 -4.43 -10.29
CA GLU A 209 17.84 -4.49 -10.28
C GLU A 209 18.48 -3.11 -10.17
N THR A 210 17.89 -2.11 -10.83
CA THR A 210 18.51 -0.78 -10.98
C THR A 210 17.81 0.31 -10.17
N PHE A 211 16.84 -0.04 -9.32
CA PHE A 211 16.00 0.93 -8.60
C PHE A 211 16.76 2.10 -7.96
N PRO A 212 17.89 1.89 -7.25
CA PRO A 212 18.66 2.99 -6.65
C PRO A 212 19.24 3.97 -7.67
N GLU A 213 19.63 3.49 -8.86
CA GLU A 213 20.27 4.29 -9.92
C GLU A 213 19.26 5.18 -10.66
N LEU A 214 17.97 4.83 -10.61
CA LEU A 214 16.89 5.58 -11.24
C LEU A 214 16.43 6.78 -10.41
N GLN A 215 16.92 6.93 -9.18
CA GLN A 215 16.49 7.97 -8.26
C GLN A 215 17.17 9.31 -8.57
N PRO A 216 16.47 10.44 -8.33
CA PRO A 216 17.13 11.74 -8.38
C PRO A 216 18.17 11.85 -7.25
N ARG A 217 19.17 12.72 -7.41
CA ARG A 217 20.35 12.81 -6.53
C ARG A 217 20.02 13.08 -5.06
N GLU A 218 18.87 13.70 -4.80
CA GLU A 218 18.37 14.03 -3.47
C GLU A 218 17.89 12.81 -2.69
N ASN A 219 17.62 11.68 -3.37
CA ASN A 219 17.08 10.46 -2.79
C ASN A 219 18.04 9.30 -2.97
N ARG A 220 18.53 8.72 -1.86
CA ARG A 220 19.32 7.49 -1.91
C ARG A 220 18.54 6.34 -1.29
N PHE A 221 18.31 5.32 -2.10
CA PHE A 221 17.68 4.07 -1.68
C PHE A 221 18.76 3.02 -1.48
N TYR A 222 18.64 2.28 -0.38
CA TYR A 222 19.56 1.21 0.00
C TYR A 222 18.74 -0.06 0.19
N PRO A 223 18.56 -0.87 -0.88
CA PRO A 223 17.98 -2.19 -0.74
C PRO A 223 18.88 -3.08 0.11
N SER A 224 18.28 -4.07 0.78
CA SER A 224 19.07 -5.11 1.45
C SER A 224 19.87 -5.94 0.42
N PRO A 225 20.87 -6.74 0.86
CA PRO A 225 21.62 -7.61 -0.04
C PRO A 225 20.75 -8.59 -0.84
N SER A 226 19.56 -8.92 -0.34
CA SER A 226 18.56 -9.77 -1.03
C SER A 226 17.87 -9.05 -2.21
N GLY A 227 18.00 -7.73 -2.32
CA GLY A 227 17.34 -6.90 -3.32
C GLY A 227 15.87 -6.62 -3.02
N ILE A 228 15.07 -6.40 -4.07
CA ILE A 228 13.62 -6.15 -3.94
C ILE A 228 12.89 -7.49 -3.91
N ARG A 229 12.75 -8.06 -2.70
CA ARG A 229 12.03 -9.32 -2.44
C ARG A 229 11.02 -9.13 -1.29
N PRO A 230 9.90 -9.88 -1.27
CA PRO A 230 8.89 -9.71 -0.24
C PRO A 230 9.48 -9.87 1.18
N GLY A 231 9.20 -8.91 2.06
CA GLY A 231 9.71 -8.89 3.44
C GLY A 231 11.02 -8.11 3.62
N GLU A 232 11.72 -7.78 2.53
CA GLU A 232 12.97 -7.03 2.61
C GLU A 232 12.73 -5.54 2.89
N ILE A 233 13.75 -4.90 3.46
CA ILE A 233 13.73 -3.47 3.81
C ILE A 233 14.62 -2.70 2.84
N VAL A 234 14.11 -1.57 2.35
CA VAL A 234 14.90 -0.58 1.61
C VAL A 234 15.01 0.68 2.48
N LEU A 235 16.21 1.03 2.94
CA LEU A 235 16.42 2.28 3.68
C LEU A 235 16.47 3.46 2.71
N ILE A 236 16.02 4.63 3.16
CA ILE A 236 15.94 5.83 2.36
C ILE A 236 16.60 6.97 3.12
N ASN A 237 17.64 7.56 2.54
CA ASN A 237 18.18 8.85 2.96
C ASN A 237 17.77 9.90 1.92
N ALA A 238 16.84 10.79 2.27
CA ALA A 238 16.30 11.78 1.37
C ALA A 238 16.60 13.22 1.84
N SER A 239 16.78 14.13 0.90
CA SER A 239 16.84 15.57 1.14
C SER A 239 15.57 16.23 0.62
N THR A 240 14.87 16.94 1.49
CA THR A 240 13.63 17.66 1.13
C THR A 240 13.81 19.16 1.40
N PRO A 241 12.89 20.03 0.93
CA PRO A 241 12.92 21.46 1.29
C PRO A 241 12.87 21.72 2.80
N GLY A 242 12.28 20.80 3.59
CA GLY A 242 12.25 20.87 5.05
C GLY A 242 13.48 20.28 5.75
N GLY A 243 14.51 19.91 5.00
CA GLY A 243 15.72 19.25 5.49
C GLY A 243 15.74 17.72 5.30
N PRO A 244 16.76 17.04 5.84
CA PRO A 244 16.97 15.61 5.63
C PRO A 244 15.89 14.75 6.29
N VAL A 245 15.60 13.61 5.68
CA VAL A 245 14.70 12.57 6.18
C VAL A 245 15.35 11.21 5.99
N ASN A 246 15.67 10.54 7.10
CA ASN A 246 16.16 9.16 7.08
C ASN A 246 15.00 8.23 7.46
N THR A 247 14.59 7.36 6.56
CA THR A 247 13.44 6.47 6.70
C THR A 247 13.68 5.20 5.89
N GLY A 248 12.63 4.52 5.43
CA GLY A 248 12.71 3.35 4.57
C GLY A 248 11.35 2.90 4.11
N VAL A 249 11.30 1.73 3.49
CA VAL A 249 10.08 1.04 3.06
C VAL A 249 10.26 -0.47 3.21
N LEU A 250 9.15 -1.17 3.44
CA LEU A 250 9.04 -2.62 3.35
C LEU A 250 8.65 -3.00 1.93
N VAL A 251 9.31 -3.99 1.34
CA VAL A 251 8.83 -4.64 0.11
C VAL A 251 7.64 -5.52 0.49
N ALA A 252 6.43 -4.99 0.39
CA ALA A 252 5.21 -5.66 0.84
C ALA A 252 4.74 -6.74 -0.15
N TYR A 253 4.99 -6.52 -1.44
CA TYR A 253 4.64 -7.44 -2.51
C TYR A 253 5.73 -7.43 -3.60
N ALA A 254 6.02 -8.57 -4.21
CA ALA A 254 6.82 -8.64 -5.44
C ALA A 254 6.59 -9.95 -6.20
N ASP A 255 6.23 -9.82 -7.48
CA ASP A 255 6.09 -10.88 -8.49
C ASP A 255 6.73 -10.44 -9.81
N ASP A 256 6.60 -11.21 -10.89
CA ASP A 256 7.28 -10.90 -12.15
C ASP A 256 6.73 -9.65 -12.85
N GLU A 257 5.50 -9.24 -12.55
CA GLU A 257 4.83 -8.11 -13.21
C GLU A 257 4.73 -6.86 -12.33
N SER A 258 5.09 -6.95 -11.03
CA SER A 258 5.01 -5.82 -10.10
C SER A 258 5.83 -5.98 -8.81
N PHE A 259 6.02 -4.87 -8.11
CA PHE A 259 6.43 -4.86 -6.71
C PHE A 259 5.87 -3.64 -5.97
N THR A 260 5.79 -3.72 -4.65
CA THR A 260 5.16 -2.69 -3.82
C THR A 260 6.00 -2.35 -2.61
N PHE A 261 6.21 -1.05 -2.41
CA PHE A 261 6.81 -0.50 -1.21
C PHE A 261 5.74 0.03 -0.27
N MET A 262 5.71 -0.48 0.97
CA MET A 262 4.86 -0.01 2.05
C MET A 262 5.68 0.79 3.05
N THR A 263 5.12 1.89 3.55
CA THR A 263 5.85 2.83 4.39
C THR A 263 5.88 2.40 5.87
N PRO A 264 6.94 2.74 6.63
CA PRO A 264 6.97 2.59 8.07
C PRO A 264 6.23 3.73 8.78
N GLN A 265 5.79 3.48 10.01
CA GLN A 265 5.21 4.49 10.88
C GLN A 265 6.15 5.71 11.01
N GLY A 266 5.64 6.90 10.71
CA GLY A 266 6.38 8.16 10.78
C GLY A 266 7.01 8.61 9.46
N HIS A 267 6.98 7.77 8.41
CA HIS A 267 7.31 8.17 7.04
C HIS A 267 6.41 9.35 6.59
N PRO A 268 6.83 10.24 5.67
CA PRO A 268 6.00 11.35 5.18
C PRO A 268 4.58 10.95 4.74
N GLU A 269 4.48 9.81 4.06
CA GLU A 269 3.23 9.18 3.64
C GLU A 269 2.97 7.88 4.42
N SER A 270 1.70 7.63 4.75
CA SER A 270 1.17 6.37 5.29
C SER A 270 0.40 5.68 4.17
N GLY A 271 0.93 4.56 3.67
CA GLY A 271 0.41 3.91 2.48
C GLY A 271 1.46 3.09 1.75
N TRP A 272 1.24 2.90 0.46
CA TRP A 272 2.17 2.16 -0.38
C TRP A 272 2.23 2.70 -1.80
N VAL A 273 3.30 2.31 -2.50
CA VAL A 273 3.53 2.59 -3.91
C VAL A 273 3.79 1.29 -4.63
N THR A 274 3.01 1.00 -5.67
CA THR A 274 3.16 -0.17 -6.53
C THR A 274 3.76 0.22 -7.87
N PHE A 275 4.81 -0.50 -8.27
CA PHE A 275 5.44 -0.45 -9.57
C PHE A 275 4.95 -1.67 -10.35
N SER A 276 4.43 -1.47 -11.55
CA SER A 276 3.85 -2.55 -12.36
C SER A 276 4.03 -2.28 -13.84
N ALA A 277 4.16 -3.33 -14.64
CA ALA A 277 4.13 -3.23 -16.09
C ALA A 277 3.09 -4.19 -16.66
N ALA A 278 2.46 -3.80 -17.76
CA ALA A 278 1.51 -4.64 -18.47
C ALA A 278 1.49 -4.29 -19.97
N THR A 279 1.05 -5.24 -20.79
CA THR A 279 0.77 -4.95 -22.21
C THR A 279 -0.60 -4.28 -22.33
N ASN A 280 -0.64 -3.11 -22.97
CA ASN A 280 -1.86 -2.39 -23.30
C ASN A 280 -1.85 -2.02 -24.78
N ASN A 281 -2.87 -2.45 -25.53
CA ASN A 281 -2.99 -2.21 -26.98
C ASN A 281 -1.73 -2.57 -27.79
N GLY A 282 -1.04 -3.64 -27.40
CA GLY A 282 0.19 -4.11 -28.07
C GLY A 282 1.48 -3.40 -27.66
N ALA A 283 1.42 -2.37 -26.79
CA ALA A 283 2.59 -1.69 -26.24
C ALA A 283 2.79 -2.01 -24.75
N THR A 284 4.03 -1.99 -24.27
CA THR A 284 4.33 -2.17 -22.85
C THR A 284 4.17 -0.85 -22.11
N VAL A 285 3.28 -0.85 -21.11
CA VAL A 285 3.02 0.29 -20.23
C VAL A 285 3.60 0.00 -18.87
N CYS A 286 4.48 0.89 -18.39
CA CYS A 286 4.98 0.87 -17.02
C CYS A 286 4.26 1.92 -16.19
N GLN A 287 3.94 1.57 -14.94
CA GLN A 287 3.15 2.38 -14.03
C GLN A 287 3.78 2.41 -12.63
N ILE A 288 3.68 3.58 -11.99
CA ILE A 288 3.85 3.76 -10.56
C ILE A 288 2.51 4.26 -10.00
N GLN A 289 1.90 3.53 -9.07
CA GLN A 289 0.66 3.93 -8.42
C GLN A 289 0.87 4.03 -6.91
N GLY A 290 0.76 5.24 -6.38
CA GLY A 290 0.75 5.51 -4.95
C GLY A 290 -0.67 5.61 -4.41
N LEU A 291 -0.95 4.90 -3.31
CA LEU A 291 -2.18 5.01 -2.53
C LEU A 291 -1.82 5.35 -1.09
N ALA A 292 -1.99 6.62 -0.71
CA ALA A 292 -1.49 7.10 0.57
C ALA A 292 -2.24 8.31 1.13
N ARG A 293 -2.15 8.44 2.45
CA ARG A 293 -2.45 9.67 3.20
C ARG A 293 -1.14 10.28 3.69
N ALA A 294 -1.14 11.58 4.00
CA ALA A 294 -0.08 12.13 4.85
C ALA A 294 -0.09 11.41 6.21
N SER A 295 1.07 11.09 6.77
CA SER A 295 1.12 10.34 8.04
C SER A 295 0.63 11.13 9.24
N ASP A 296 0.89 12.43 9.27
CA ASP A 296 0.60 13.31 10.40
C ASP A 296 0.25 14.75 9.93
N PRO A 297 -0.21 15.65 10.82
CA PRO A 297 -0.62 17.00 10.45
C PRO A 297 0.49 17.86 9.84
N VAL A 298 1.75 17.68 10.28
CA VAL A 298 2.88 18.46 9.75
C VAL A 298 3.15 18.05 8.31
N TYR A 299 3.16 16.73 8.05
CA TYR A 299 3.29 16.24 6.68
C TYR A 299 2.08 16.59 5.81
N GLU A 300 0.86 16.62 6.33
CA GLU A 300 -0.32 17.05 5.57
C GLU A 300 -0.17 18.50 5.09
N ILE A 301 0.24 19.40 5.98
CA ILE A 301 0.51 20.80 5.62
C ILE A 301 1.64 20.87 4.59
N ALA A 302 2.76 20.18 4.83
CA ALA A 302 3.91 20.19 3.93
C ALA A 302 3.57 19.66 2.53
N LEU A 303 2.81 18.56 2.45
CA LEU A 303 2.36 17.94 1.20
C LEU A 303 1.43 18.85 0.42
N ARG A 304 0.51 19.56 1.09
CA ARG A 304 -0.39 20.55 0.46
C ARG A 304 0.37 21.74 -0.14
N LEU A 305 1.40 22.24 0.56
CA LEU A 305 2.13 23.43 0.13
C LEU A 305 3.13 23.13 -1.00
N VAL A 306 4.00 22.14 -0.79
CA VAL A 306 5.16 21.88 -1.67
C VAL A 306 5.41 20.39 -1.91
N GLY A 307 5.18 19.54 -0.90
CA GLY A 307 5.60 18.14 -0.91
C GLY A 307 4.97 17.32 -2.04
N ALA A 308 3.70 17.55 -2.39
CA ALA A 308 3.07 16.83 -3.50
C ALA A 308 3.77 17.07 -4.84
N LYS A 309 4.22 18.31 -5.11
CA LYS A 309 4.98 18.65 -6.33
C LYS A 309 6.40 18.08 -6.31
N VAL A 310 6.99 17.87 -5.14
CA VAL A 310 8.30 17.24 -5.00
C VAL A 310 8.19 15.75 -5.32
N GLN A 311 7.21 15.07 -4.74
CA GLN A 311 6.96 13.66 -5.01
C GLN A 311 6.63 13.39 -6.49
N GLU A 312 5.81 14.25 -7.10
CA GLU A 312 5.50 14.15 -8.52
C GLU A 312 6.76 14.22 -9.41
N ARG A 313 7.69 15.12 -9.07
CA ARG A 313 8.99 15.22 -9.75
C ARG A 313 9.85 13.97 -9.56
N ILE A 314 9.86 13.37 -8.37
CA ILE A 314 10.61 12.15 -8.08
C ILE A 314 10.11 11.01 -8.97
N TRP A 315 8.80 10.73 -8.98
CA TRP A 315 8.27 9.61 -9.78
C TRP A 315 8.34 9.82 -11.28
N THR A 316 8.17 11.06 -11.73
CA THR A 316 8.40 11.45 -13.13
C THR A 316 9.86 11.22 -13.52
N HIS A 317 10.81 11.58 -12.64
CA HIS A 317 12.23 11.34 -12.88
C HIS A 317 12.54 9.84 -12.95
N VAL A 318 12.02 9.03 -12.03
CA VAL A 318 12.24 7.57 -12.04
C VAL A 318 11.77 6.94 -13.35
N LEU A 319 10.57 7.29 -13.83
CA LEU A 319 10.04 6.77 -15.10
C LEU A 319 10.82 7.29 -16.32
N ALA A 320 11.23 8.55 -16.32
CA ALA A 320 12.06 9.10 -17.39
C ALA A 320 13.45 8.43 -17.44
N SER A 321 14.09 8.22 -16.28
CA SER A 321 15.36 7.51 -16.15
C SER A 321 15.24 6.05 -16.58
N LEU A 322 14.12 5.38 -16.27
CA LEU A 322 13.84 4.03 -16.74
C LEU A 322 13.70 3.99 -18.26
N ALA A 323 12.89 4.87 -18.85
CA ALA A 323 12.72 4.94 -20.30
C ALA A 323 14.06 5.16 -21.01
N HIS A 324 14.88 6.09 -20.51
CA HIS A 324 16.21 6.36 -21.05
C HIS A 324 17.13 5.13 -20.96
N ARG A 325 17.15 4.42 -19.83
CA ARG A 325 17.93 3.19 -19.66
C ARG A 325 17.51 2.10 -20.64
N LEU A 326 16.22 1.98 -20.90
CA LEU A 326 15.66 0.99 -21.82
C LEU A 326 15.82 1.39 -23.29
N GLY A 327 16.29 2.62 -23.59
CA GLY A 327 16.36 3.14 -24.96
C GLY A 327 14.97 3.41 -25.56
N ALA A 328 13.94 3.60 -24.72
CA ALA A 328 12.56 3.79 -25.14
C ALA A 328 12.19 5.29 -25.19
N ASP A 329 11.39 5.65 -26.18
CA ASP A 329 10.72 6.95 -26.22
C ASP A 329 9.46 6.89 -25.37
N ALA A 330 9.38 7.76 -24.36
CA ALA A 330 8.25 7.80 -23.45
C ALA A 330 7.95 9.21 -22.94
N HIS A 331 6.66 9.50 -22.79
CA HIS A 331 6.18 10.67 -22.06
C HIS A 331 5.46 10.22 -20.79
N VAL A 332 5.76 10.86 -19.66
CA VAL A 332 5.14 10.55 -18.38
C VAL A 332 3.77 11.19 -18.30
N GLN A 333 2.73 10.37 -18.18
CA GLN A 333 1.38 10.79 -17.87
C GLN A 333 1.16 10.73 -16.35
N VAL A 334 0.47 11.73 -15.81
CA VAL A 334 0.18 11.82 -14.38
C VAL A 334 -1.32 12.00 -14.18
N ASP A 335 -1.92 11.10 -13.42
CA ASP A 335 -3.30 11.18 -12.96
C ASP A 335 -3.34 11.21 -11.43
N LYS A 336 -4.23 12.03 -10.86
CA LYS A 336 -4.30 12.27 -9.40
C LYS A 336 -5.75 12.38 -8.97
N VAL A 337 -6.17 11.50 -8.07
CA VAL A 337 -7.54 11.45 -7.56
C VAL A 337 -7.53 11.55 -6.03
N CYS A 338 -8.29 12.50 -5.49
CA CYS A 338 -8.56 12.57 -4.06
C CYS A 338 -9.73 11.64 -3.74
N LEU A 339 -9.42 10.45 -3.22
CA LEU A 339 -10.40 9.42 -2.89
C LEU A 339 -11.17 9.78 -1.61
N ASP A 340 -10.54 10.48 -0.67
CA ASP A 340 -11.18 11.00 0.53
C ASP A 340 -10.49 12.27 1.03
N ALA A 341 -11.21 13.39 1.05
CA ALA A 341 -10.69 14.67 1.53
C ALA A 341 -10.69 14.79 3.07
N GLY A 342 -11.31 13.84 3.78
CA GLY A 342 -11.42 13.84 5.24
C GLY A 342 -10.08 13.64 5.94
N LEU A 343 -9.87 14.40 7.02
CA LEU A 343 -8.72 14.25 7.92
C LEU A 343 -9.04 13.30 9.06
N GLN A 344 -8.17 12.34 9.32
CA GLN A 344 -8.31 11.38 10.41
C GLN A 344 -7.72 11.92 11.72
N TRP A 345 -8.47 12.76 12.43
CA TRP A 345 -8.02 13.34 13.71
C TRP A 345 -7.63 12.30 14.78
N ARG A 346 -8.19 11.10 14.72
CA ARG A 346 -7.78 9.97 15.57
C ARG A 346 -6.30 9.58 15.38
N GLN A 347 -5.69 9.93 14.24
CA GLN A 347 -4.29 9.67 13.89
C GLN A 347 -3.36 10.86 14.19
N VAL A 348 -3.83 11.94 14.84
CA VAL A 348 -2.99 13.12 15.15
C VAL A 348 -1.71 12.75 15.94
N GLY A 349 -1.78 11.72 16.78
CA GLY A 349 -0.65 11.19 17.55
C GLY A 349 0.49 10.63 16.70
N ASN A 350 0.28 10.40 15.40
CA ASN A 350 1.34 10.00 14.48
C ASN A 350 2.47 11.05 14.37
N ILE A 351 2.21 12.31 14.73
CA ILE A 351 3.27 13.34 14.82
C ILE A 351 4.40 12.91 15.77
N TRP A 352 4.07 12.11 16.79
CA TRP A 352 5.08 11.54 17.68
C TRP A 352 6.09 10.72 16.91
N TYR A 353 5.75 10.14 15.75
CA TYR A 353 6.58 9.26 14.92
C TYR A 353 7.30 9.97 13.77
N ASN A 354 7.03 11.25 13.52
CA ASN A 354 7.52 12.02 12.37
C ASN A 354 9.03 11.82 12.10
N ALA A 355 9.36 11.24 10.93
CA ALA A 355 10.71 10.86 10.56
C ALA A 355 11.61 12.08 10.28
N GLN A 356 11.06 13.16 9.74
CA GLN A 356 11.81 14.37 9.44
C GLN A 356 12.22 15.09 10.72
N LEU A 357 11.29 15.32 11.64
CA LEU A 357 11.59 15.94 12.93
C LEU A 357 12.63 15.14 13.71
N ARG A 358 12.51 13.80 13.71
CA ARG A 358 13.53 12.92 14.31
C ARG A 358 14.88 13.01 13.63
N THR A 359 14.90 13.06 12.30
CA THR A 359 16.15 13.17 11.53
C THR A 359 16.84 14.50 11.80
N LEU A 360 16.09 15.61 11.81
CA LEU A 360 16.60 16.93 12.16
C LEU A 360 17.17 16.95 13.58
N ALA A 361 16.46 16.40 14.56
CA ALA A 361 16.95 16.29 15.93
C ALA A 361 18.22 15.42 16.02
N TYR A 362 18.25 14.28 15.31
CA TYR A 362 19.42 13.41 15.25
C TYR A 362 20.65 14.14 14.70
N VAL A 363 20.50 14.87 13.60
CA VAL A 363 21.58 15.63 12.95
C VAL A 363 22.07 16.76 13.85
N ALA A 364 21.16 17.52 14.48
CA ALA A 364 21.51 18.60 15.40
C ALA A 364 22.31 18.11 16.61
N LEU A 365 22.11 16.87 17.05
CA LEU A 365 22.80 16.26 18.20
C LEU A 365 24.13 15.59 17.84
N ILE A 366 24.55 15.55 16.56
CA ILE A 366 25.82 14.93 16.13
C ILE A 366 27.06 15.55 16.84
N PRO A 367 27.22 16.89 16.93
CA PRO A 367 28.40 17.48 17.58
C PRO A 367 28.53 17.06 19.05
N LEU A 368 27.41 17.04 19.78
CA LEU A 368 27.36 16.64 21.21
C LEU A 368 27.73 15.17 21.41
N ARG A 369 27.33 14.29 20.47
CA ARG A 369 27.67 12.86 20.51
C ARG A 369 29.15 12.59 20.26
N ARG A 370 29.78 13.34 19.33
CA ARG A 370 31.22 13.22 19.06
C ARG A 370 32.08 13.67 20.24
N LEU A 371 31.63 14.68 21.00
CA LEU A 371 32.24 15.08 22.26
C LEU A 371 32.07 14.01 23.34
N GLY A 372 30.89 13.43 23.50
CA GLY A 372 30.64 12.36 24.48
C GLY A 372 31.46 11.07 24.24
N SER A 373 31.76 10.73 22.99
CA SER A 373 32.64 9.59 22.67
C SER A 373 34.11 9.82 23.01
N LEU A 374 34.54 11.06 23.18
CA LEU A 374 35.91 11.40 23.62
C LEU A 374 36.09 11.27 25.14
N PHE A 375 35.00 11.19 25.91
CA PHE A 375 35.02 11.07 27.37
C PHE A 375 34.62 9.68 27.90
N ARG A 376 34.45 8.68 27.01
CA ARG A 376 34.33 7.27 27.42
C ARG A 376 35.73 6.67 27.49
N TRP A 377 36.36 6.79 28.67
CA TRP A 377 37.52 6.01 29.07
C TRP A 377 37.11 4.59 29.48
#